data_AF-A0A368F731-F1
#
_entry.id   AF-A0A368F731-F1
#
_cell.length_a   1.000
_cell.length_b   1.000
_cell.length_c   1.000
_cell.angle_alpha   90.00
_cell.angle_beta   90.00
_cell.angle_gamma   90.00
#
_symmetry.space_group_name_H-M   'P 1'
#
loop_
_entity.id
_entity.type
_entity.pdbx_description
1 polymer ?
#
loop_
_entity_poly.entity_id
_entity_poly.type
_entity_poly.pdbx_seq_one_letter_code
_entity_poly.pdbx_strand_id
1 'polypeptide(L)'
;MISTTFSTEQMGRQDCANMVEMWEMDGELGAMEDDLIKIYLVLAGRSHAEFLRKGKMIKLNCLEGLDWRQAFGIHLWWINWGGFLEDAIESFNDDVAAGRAASPESHVFEQLIRLACSPSHQVEAVLDAAGMLSPNPLDAHLSWHLWSLLRALGYHTMSPAAEQRLHQSYAAQLTASELWHLAIFVLSHISHDQCRSVAIREVLDRMSLTARSQHYDKILAICEVPHEWISAAKFIKAKAQGNLEAACSHALSAGNYPAALQLFADEVAPNAIAMGDLHRLRPLAERMEKAADRITVGVLVMINFMAQDESFL
;
A
#
# COMPACT_ATOMS: atom_id res chain seq x y z
N MET A 1 -19.19 -33.15 33.85
CA MET A 1 -17.74 -32.95 34.04
C MET A 1 -17.10 -32.20 32.88
N ILE A 2 -17.37 -32.52 31.61
CA ILE A 2 -16.86 -31.71 30.48
C ILE A 2 -17.53 -30.32 30.42
N SER A 3 -18.82 -30.21 30.78
CA SER A 3 -19.51 -28.90 30.81
C SER A 3 -18.96 -27.90 31.83
N THR A 4 -18.28 -28.37 32.87
CA THR A 4 -17.67 -27.54 33.93
C THR A 4 -16.23 -27.15 33.61
N THR A 5 -15.54 -27.88 32.71
CA THR A 5 -14.20 -27.49 32.25
C THR A 5 -14.24 -26.36 31.21
N PHE A 6 -15.38 -26.17 30.53
CA PHE A 6 -15.61 -25.02 29.63
C PHE A 6 -16.13 -23.77 30.36
N SER A 7 -16.48 -23.85 31.65
CA SER A 7 -16.88 -22.70 32.45
C SER A 7 -15.66 -22.14 33.19
N THR A 8 -15.06 -21.07 32.66
CA THR A 8 -14.38 -19.92 33.32
C THR A 8 -13.58 -20.07 34.64
N GLU A 9 -13.39 -21.25 35.21
CA GLU A 9 -12.77 -21.43 36.53
C GLU A 9 -11.39 -22.07 36.37
N GLN A 10 -10.39 -21.34 36.86
CA GLN A 10 -9.01 -21.78 37.12
C GLN A 10 -8.93 -23.16 37.79
N MET A 11 -10.00 -23.55 38.51
CA MET A 11 -10.16 -24.84 39.18
C MET A 11 -10.11 -26.04 38.19
N GLY A 12 -10.82 -25.98 37.07
CA GLY A 12 -10.94 -27.12 36.15
C GLY A 12 -9.65 -27.48 35.42
N ARG A 13 -8.81 -26.48 35.11
CA ARG A 13 -7.50 -26.69 34.48
C ARG A 13 -6.49 -27.29 35.45
N GLN A 14 -6.44 -26.77 36.68
CA GLN A 14 -5.55 -27.32 37.71
C GLN A 14 -5.94 -28.77 38.02
N ASP A 15 -7.25 -29.08 38.05
CA ASP A 15 -7.74 -30.45 38.23
C ASP A 15 -7.30 -31.36 37.07
N CYS A 16 -7.40 -30.90 35.81
CA CYS A 16 -6.88 -31.64 34.66
C CYS A 16 -5.37 -31.83 34.72
N ALA A 17 -4.61 -30.81 35.13
CA ALA A 17 -3.15 -30.92 35.29
C ALA A 17 -2.78 -31.95 36.38
N ASN A 18 -3.43 -31.89 37.55
CA ASN A 18 -3.24 -32.85 38.63
C ASN A 18 -3.60 -34.28 38.19
N MET A 19 -4.69 -34.45 37.42
CA MET A 19 -5.08 -35.76 36.88
C MET A 19 -4.03 -36.31 35.91
N VAL A 20 -3.53 -35.49 34.99
CA VAL A 20 -2.46 -35.89 34.05
C VAL A 20 -1.20 -36.29 34.80
N GLU A 21 -0.78 -35.54 35.81
CA GLU A 21 0.39 -35.86 36.63
C GLU A 21 0.24 -37.18 37.38
N MET A 22 -0.92 -37.44 37.97
CA MET A 22 -1.22 -38.71 38.62
C MET A 22 -1.11 -39.89 37.64
N TRP A 23 -1.70 -39.76 36.44
CA TRP A 23 -1.62 -40.81 35.41
C TRP A 23 -0.21 -41.03 34.87
N GLU A 24 0.63 -39.99 34.81
CA GLU A 24 2.04 -40.10 34.47
C GLU A 24 2.81 -40.87 35.55
N MET A 25 2.57 -40.56 36.82
CA MET A 25 3.22 -41.24 37.96
C MET A 25 2.85 -42.71 38.06
N ASP A 26 1.57 -43.03 37.87
CA ASP A 26 1.06 -44.40 37.98
C ASP A 26 1.26 -45.21 36.68
N GLY A 27 1.74 -44.58 35.60
CA GLY A 27 1.97 -45.21 34.30
C GLY A 27 0.68 -45.57 33.55
N GLU A 28 -0.44 -44.95 33.91
CA GLU A 28 -1.77 -45.26 33.38
C GLU A 28 -2.01 -44.68 31.98
N LEU A 29 -1.26 -43.63 31.58
CA LEU A 29 -1.35 -43.06 30.23
C LEU A 29 -1.16 -44.12 29.12
N GLY A 30 -0.31 -45.12 29.37
CA GLY A 30 -0.08 -46.22 28.42
C GLY A 30 -1.31 -47.06 28.11
N ALA A 31 -2.30 -47.09 29.01
CA ALA A 31 -3.51 -47.90 28.86
C ALA A 31 -4.68 -47.15 28.20
N MET A 32 -4.59 -45.82 28.09
CA MET A 32 -5.67 -44.96 27.57
C MET A 32 -5.56 -44.78 26.04
N GLU A 33 -6.66 -44.35 25.42
CA GLU A 33 -6.70 -43.96 24.00
C GLU A 33 -6.03 -42.61 23.79
N ASP A 34 -5.32 -42.46 22.67
CA ASP A 34 -4.51 -41.26 22.37
C ASP A 34 -5.35 -39.98 22.33
N ASP A 35 -6.55 -40.03 21.76
CA ASP A 35 -7.43 -38.86 21.67
C ASP A 35 -7.92 -38.38 23.04
N LEU A 36 -8.20 -39.31 23.95
CA LEU A 36 -8.57 -38.97 25.32
C LEU A 36 -7.40 -38.28 26.04
N ILE A 37 -6.19 -38.83 25.91
CA ILE A 37 -4.98 -38.24 26.49
C ILE A 37 -4.76 -36.84 25.92
N LYS A 38 -4.86 -36.66 24.59
CA LYS A 38 -4.72 -35.34 23.93
C LYS A 38 -5.68 -34.31 24.50
N ILE A 39 -6.95 -34.66 24.72
CA ILE A 39 -7.94 -33.74 25.32
C ILE A 39 -7.49 -33.29 26.72
N TYR A 40 -7.10 -34.23 27.58
CA TYR A 40 -6.66 -33.92 28.94
C TYR A 40 -5.34 -33.13 28.97
N LEU A 41 -4.40 -33.42 28.06
CA LEU A 41 -3.16 -32.67 27.91
C LEU A 41 -3.43 -31.21 27.54
N VAL A 42 -4.26 -30.97 26.53
CA VAL A 42 -4.61 -29.60 26.11
C VAL A 42 -5.33 -28.85 27.23
N LEU A 43 -6.26 -29.49 27.94
CA LEU A 43 -6.97 -28.89 29.08
C LEU A 43 -6.03 -28.62 30.27
N ALA A 44 -5.01 -29.44 30.49
CA ALA A 44 -3.94 -29.19 31.45
C ALA A 44 -2.98 -28.07 31.00
N GLY A 45 -3.04 -27.68 29.71
CA GLY A 45 -2.15 -26.71 29.10
C GLY A 45 -0.78 -27.28 28.74
N ARG A 46 -0.75 -28.53 28.29
CA ARG A 46 0.44 -29.20 27.71
C ARG A 46 0.17 -29.50 26.23
N SER A 47 1.15 -29.29 25.36
CA SER A 47 1.03 -29.60 23.93
C SER A 47 1.44 -31.03 23.56
N HIS A 48 2.17 -31.70 24.44
CA HIS A 48 2.72 -33.04 24.19
C HIS A 48 3.00 -33.76 25.51
N ALA A 49 3.18 -35.09 25.42
CA ALA A 49 3.63 -35.92 26.53
C ALA A 49 4.47 -37.09 26.03
N GLU A 50 5.33 -37.61 26.91
CA GLU A 50 6.09 -38.84 26.66
C GLU A 50 5.75 -39.86 27.74
N PHE A 51 5.22 -41.02 27.36
CA PHE A 51 4.88 -42.09 28.31
C PHE A 51 5.15 -43.50 27.76
N LEU A 52 5.27 -44.49 28.65
CA LEU A 52 5.50 -45.88 28.28
C LEU A 52 4.19 -46.58 27.95
N ARG A 53 4.10 -47.19 26.77
CA ARG A 53 3.01 -48.10 26.38
C ARG A 53 3.60 -49.44 25.97
N LYS A 54 3.25 -50.50 26.73
CA LYS A 54 3.75 -51.88 26.49
C LYS A 54 5.29 -51.94 26.35
N GLY A 55 6.01 -51.21 27.21
CA GLY A 55 7.48 -51.17 27.21
C GLY A 55 8.12 -50.33 26.11
N LYS A 56 7.34 -49.61 25.29
CA LYS A 56 7.85 -48.66 24.28
C LYS A 56 7.56 -47.23 24.70
N MET A 57 8.54 -46.34 24.52
CA MET A 57 8.38 -44.90 24.69
C MET A 57 7.51 -44.35 23.55
N ILE A 58 6.36 -43.77 23.90
CA ILE A 58 5.47 -43.08 22.96
C ILE A 58 5.61 -41.58 23.19
N LYS A 59 5.80 -40.84 22.09
CA LYS A 59 5.75 -39.37 22.09
C LYS A 59 4.41 -38.96 21.49
N LEU A 60 3.52 -38.45 22.33
CA LEU A 60 2.19 -38.03 21.90
C LEU A 60 2.20 -36.53 21.66
N ASN A 61 1.86 -36.13 20.44
CA ASN A 61 1.78 -34.74 20.03
C ASN A 61 0.31 -34.32 19.85
N CYS A 62 -0.14 -33.29 20.58
CA CYS A 62 -1.51 -32.78 20.46
C CYS A 62 -1.72 -31.90 19.23
N LEU A 63 -0.63 -31.46 18.58
CA LEU A 63 -0.64 -30.54 17.44
C LEU A 63 -0.49 -31.28 16.09
N GLU A 64 -0.39 -32.60 16.11
CA GLU A 64 -0.20 -33.41 14.91
C GLU A 64 -1.39 -33.28 13.94
N GLY A 65 -1.11 -33.01 12.67
CA GLY A 65 -2.12 -32.87 11.62
C GLY A 65 -2.88 -31.53 11.64
N LEU A 66 -2.56 -30.64 12.58
CA LEU A 66 -3.14 -29.31 12.63
C LEU A 66 -2.37 -28.34 11.73
N ASP A 67 -3.09 -27.41 11.11
CA ASP A 67 -2.45 -26.26 10.48
C ASP A 67 -1.82 -25.35 11.54
N TRP A 68 -0.92 -24.47 11.12
CA TRP A 68 -0.19 -23.60 12.05
C TRP A 68 -1.11 -22.67 12.86
N ARG A 69 -2.27 -22.27 12.30
CA ARG A 69 -3.23 -21.38 12.98
C ARG A 69 -3.99 -22.13 14.07
N GLN A 70 -4.38 -23.37 13.78
CA GLN A 70 -5.00 -24.27 14.74
C GLN A 70 -4.02 -24.59 15.87
N ALA A 71 -2.77 -24.92 15.53
CA ALA A 71 -1.73 -25.17 16.52
C ALA A 71 -1.47 -23.92 17.38
N PHE A 72 -1.29 -22.74 16.78
CA PHE A 72 -1.16 -21.48 17.51
C PHE A 72 -2.40 -21.17 18.37
N GLY A 73 -3.61 -21.46 17.88
CA GLY A 73 -4.85 -21.33 18.64
C GLY A 73 -4.87 -22.20 19.91
N ILE A 74 -4.29 -23.40 19.86
CA ILE A 74 -4.11 -24.24 21.06
C ILE A 74 -3.18 -23.56 22.07
N HIS A 75 -2.08 -22.96 21.58
CA HIS A 75 -1.18 -22.20 22.43
C HIS A 75 -1.86 -20.99 23.09
N LEU A 76 -2.64 -20.24 22.31
CA LEU A 76 -3.27 -19.01 22.75
C LEU A 76 -4.44 -19.24 23.71
N TRP A 77 -5.32 -20.18 23.40
CA TRP A 77 -6.58 -20.35 24.13
C TRP A 77 -6.52 -21.35 25.27
N TRP A 78 -5.57 -22.28 25.24
CA TRP A 78 -5.52 -23.40 26.19
C TRP A 78 -4.20 -23.42 26.97
N ILE A 79 -3.06 -23.54 26.28
CA ILE A 79 -1.75 -23.68 26.93
C ILE A 79 -1.37 -22.42 27.70
N ASN A 80 -1.48 -21.25 27.09
CA ASN A 80 -1.14 -19.96 27.70
C ASN A 80 -2.40 -19.16 28.07
N TRP A 81 -3.49 -19.86 28.36
CA TRP A 81 -4.73 -19.21 28.78
C TRP A 81 -4.49 -18.27 29.96
N GLY A 82 -4.95 -17.02 29.83
CA GLY A 82 -4.79 -15.97 30.84
C GLY A 82 -3.40 -15.32 30.87
N GLY A 83 -2.45 -15.78 30.04
CA GLY A 83 -1.14 -15.19 29.84
C GLY A 83 -1.13 -14.08 28.78
N PHE A 84 0.06 -13.56 28.49
CA PHE A 84 0.25 -12.57 27.44
C PHE A 84 0.35 -13.24 26.06
N LEU A 85 0.15 -12.48 24.98
CA LEU A 85 0.23 -13.01 23.62
C LEU A 85 1.68 -13.45 23.29
N GLU A 86 2.65 -12.77 23.88
CA GLU A 86 4.08 -13.05 23.88
C GLU A 86 4.37 -14.50 24.33
N ASP A 87 3.77 -14.92 25.45
CA ASP A 87 3.96 -16.28 26.01
C ASP A 87 3.41 -17.35 25.05
N ALA A 88 2.27 -17.06 24.42
CA ALA A 88 1.67 -17.93 23.42
C ALA A 88 2.54 -18.06 22.16
N ILE A 89 3.18 -16.97 21.72
CA ILE A 89 4.12 -16.99 20.58
C ILE A 89 5.39 -17.76 20.93
N GLU A 90 5.97 -17.53 22.10
CA GLU A 90 7.20 -18.20 22.54
C GLU A 90 7.00 -19.71 22.61
N SER A 91 5.98 -20.16 23.35
CA SER A 91 5.66 -21.59 23.46
C SER A 91 5.29 -22.24 22.12
N PHE A 92 4.58 -21.52 21.24
CA PHE A 92 4.30 -22.02 19.89
C PHE A 92 5.58 -22.18 19.07
N ASN A 93 6.49 -21.21 19.14
CA ASN A 93 7.78 -21.28 18.44
C ASN A 93 8.65 -22.43 18.95
N ASP A 94 8.60 -22.75 20.24
CA ASP A 94 9.29 -23.92 20.80
C ASP A 94 8.76 -25.23 20.20
N ASP A 95 7.44 -25.35 20.03
CA ASP A 95 6.82 -26.52 19.40
C ASP A 95 7.09 -26.59 17.89
N VAL A 96 7.16 -25.45 17.18
CA VAL A 96 7.62 -25.40 15.78
C VAL A 96 9.08 -25.82 15.68
N ALA A 97 9.97 -25.29 16.53
CA ALA A 97 11.40 -25.61 16.53
C ALA A 97 11.67 -27.09 16.85
N ALA A 98 10.84 -27.69 17.69
CA ALA A 98 10.90 -29.11 18.01
C ALA A 98 10.24 -30.02 16.95
N GLY A 99 9.65 -29.46 15.89
CA GLY A 99 8.95 -30.20 14.85
C GLY A 99 7.61 -30.80 15.30
N ARG A 100 7.03 -30.29 16.39
CA ARG A 100 5.72 -30.70 16.93
C ARG A 100 4.58 -29.90 16.30
N ALA A 101 4.80 -28.64 15.93
CA ALA A 101 3.80 -27.80 15.27
C ALA A 101 4.18 -27.50 13.81
N ALA A 102 3.17 -27.28 12.96
CA ALA A 102 3.37 -26.80 11.61
C ALA A 102 3.96 -25.39 11.62
N SER A 103 5.00 -25.15 10.82
CA SER A 103 5.60 -23.83 10.66
C SER A 103 4.63 -22.87 9.94
N PRO A 104 4.54 -21.60 10.37
CA PRO A 104 3.76 -20.59 9.68
C PRO A 104 4.41 -20.12 8.36
N GLU A 105 5.63 -20.53 8.02
CA GLU A 105 6.32 -20.16 6.77
C GLU A 105 6.35 -18.65 6.49
N SER A 106 6.54 -17.84 7.54
CA SER A 106 6.52 -16.37 7.46
C SER A 106 5.20 -15.78 6.93
N HIS A 107 4.08 -16.47 7.15
CA HIS A 107 2.75 -16.00 6.76
C HIS A 107 2.44 -14.60 7.34
N VAL A 108 1.77 -13.73 6.57
CA VAL A 108 1.49 -12.33 6.95
C VAL A 108 0.85 -12.17 8.34
N PHE A 109 -0.13 -13.01 8.69
CA PHE A 109 -0.75 -13.01 10.03
C PHE A 109 0.23 -13.30 11.16
N GLU A 110 1.21 -14.19 10.94
CA GLU A 110 2.22 -14.49 11.94
C GLU A 110 3.17 -13.30 12.12
N GLN A 111 3.58 -12.64 11.04
CA GLN A 111 4.37 -11.41 11.11
C GLN A 111 3.59 -10.27 11.81
N LEU A 112 2.28 -10.15 11.58
CA LEU A 112 1.43 -9.18 12.28
C LEU A 112 1.32 -9.47 13.78
N ILE A 113 1.17 -10.75 14.16
CA ILE A 113 1.14 -11.17 15.55
C ILE A 113 2.48 -10.86 16.23
N ARG A 114 3.62 -11.11 15.55
CA ARG A 114 4.95 -10.72 16.04
C ARG A 114 5.11 -9.20 16.18
N LEU A 115 4.59 -8.43 15.22
CA LEU A 115 4.63 -6.97 15.26
C LEU A 115 3.85 -6.40 16.46
N ALA A 116 2.74 -7.05 16.84
CA ALA A 116 1.95 -6.65 17.99
C ALA A 116 2.65 -6.93 19.33
N CYS A 117 3.47 -7.98 19.38
CA CYS A 117 4.13 -8.45 20.60
C CYS A 117 5.54 -7.89 20.80
N SER A 118 6.21 -7.48 19.72
CA SER A 118 7.59 -7.02 19.78
C SER A 118 7.76 -5.67 19.11
N PRO A 119 8.08 -4.60 19.86
CA PRO A 119 8.39 -3.29 19.30
C PRO A 119 9.63 -3.28 18.39
N SER A 120 10.49 -4.29 18.48
CA SER A 120 11.70 -4.42 17.64
C SER A 120 11.43 -5.15 16.32
N HIS A 121 10.25 -5.75 16.16
CA HIS A 121 9.89 -6.44 14.92
C HIS A 121 9.65 -5.42 13.81
N GLN A 122 10.27 -5.67 12.65
CA GLN A 122 10.24 -4.73 11.54
C GLN A 122 8.94 -4.85 10.77
N VAL A 123 8.31 -3.71 10.49
CA VAL A 123 7.10 -3.64 9.66
C VAL A 123 7.36 -4.19 8.26
N GLU A 124 8.58 -4.02 7.76
CA GLU A 124 9.04 -4.54 6.47
C GLU A 124 8.81 -6.05 6.33
N ALA A 125 9.02 -6.84 7.40
CA ALA A 125 8.80 -8.29 7.35
C ALA A 125 7.32 -8.64 7.11
N VAL A 126 6.40 -7.85 7.68
CA VAL A 126 4.96 -7.97 7.41
C VAL A 126 4.64 -7.64 5.95
N LEU A 127 5.26 -6.59 5.42
CA LEU A 127 5.01 -6.13 4.05
C LEU A 127 5.60 -7.09 3.00
N ASP A 128 6.74 -7.70 3.29
CA ASP A 128 7.38 -8.71 2.45
C ASP A 128 6.52 -9.99 2.44
N ALA A 129 6.05 -10.43 3.61
CA ALA A 129 5.11 -11.55 3.72
C ALA A 129 3.80 -11.30 2.96
N ALA A 130 3.29 -10.06 3.01
CA ALA A 130 2.11 -9.66 2.23
C ALA A 130 2.37 -9.73 0.71
N GLY A 131 3.57 -9.36 0.26
CA GLY A 131 3.97 -9.44 -1.16
C GLY A 131 4.00 -10.89 -1.68
N MET A 132 4.40 -11.84 -0.84
CA MET A 132 4.46 -13.27 -1.20
C MET A 132 3.08 -13.93 -1.42
N LEU A 133 1.99 -13.31 -0.95
CA LEU A 133 0.64 -13.83 -1.19
C LEU A 133 0.17 -13.65 -2.63
N SER A 134 0.75 -12.69 -3.35
CA SER A 134 0.45 -12.49 -4.75
C SER A 134 1.33 -13.38 -5.62
N PRO A 135 0.79 -14.05 -6.65
CA PRO A 135 1.62 -14.77 -7.63
C PRO A 135 2.46 -13.80 -8.48
N ASN A 136 2.15 -12.51 -8.46
CA ASN A 136 2.91 -11.47 -9.15
C ASN A 136 3.92 -10.82 -8.19
N PRO A 137 5.24 -11.00 -8.39
CA PRO A 137 6.26 -10.42 -7.52
C PRO A 137 6.32 -8.90 -7.59
N LEU A 138 5.67 -8.30 -8.60
CA LEU A 138 5.57 -6.86 -8.76
C LEU A 138 4.30 -6.30 -8.13
N ASP A 139 3.46 -7.11 -7.47
CA ASP A 139 2.24 -6.65 -6.80
C ASP A 139 2.58 -5.99 -5.46
N ALA A 140 2.17 -4.75 -5.33
CA ALA A 140 2.42 -3.90 -4.15
C ALA A 140 1.10 -3.48 -3.50
N HIS A 141 -0.03 -3.98 -4.00
CA HIS A 141 -1.36 -3.57 -3.58
C HIS A 141 -1.57 -3.88 -2.10
N LEU A 142 -1.38 -5.14 -1.68
CA LEU A 142 -1.61 -5.53 -0.30
C LEU A 142 -0.61 -4.86 0.66
N SER A 143 0.68 -4.88 0.30
CA SER A 143 1.74 -4.25 1.10
C SER A 143 1.50 -2.75 1.30
N TRP A 144 1.04 -2.02 0.28
CA TRP A 144 0.73 -0.59 0.40
C TRP A 144 -0.45 -0.30 1.33
N HIS A 145 -1.54 -1.07 1.22
CA HIS A 145 -2.70 -0.89 2.10
C HIS A 145 -2.38 -1.27 3.54
N LEU A 146 -1.61 -2.34 3.73
CA LEU A 146 -1.19 -2.78 5.05
C LEU A 146 -0.28 -1.73 5.71
N TRP A 147 0.67 -1.17 4.96
CA TRP A 147 1.48 -0.04 5.44
C TRP A 147 0.62 1.16 5.83
N SER A 148 -0.36 1.53 4.99
CA SER A 148 -1.23 2.67 5.25
C SER A 148 -2.05 2.50 6.54
N LEU A 149 -2.55 1.28 6.80
CA LEU A 149 -3.23 0.94 8.04
C LEU A 149 -2.30 0.96 9.25
N LEU A 150 -1.13 0.32 9.14
CA LEU A 150 -0.13 0.29 10.22
C LEU A 150 0.33 1.71 10.58
N ARG A 151 0.55 2.57 9.59
CA ARG A 151 0.87 3.99 9.81
C ARG A 151 -0.25 4.72 10.56
N ALA A 152 -1.51 4.50 10.18
CA ALA A 152 -2.66 5.07 10.87
C ALA A 152 -2.80 4.58 12.32
N LEU A 153 -2.34 3.36 12.62
CA LEU A 153 -2.29 2.79 13.97
C LEU A 153 -1.09 3.29 14.80
N GLY A 154 -0.18 4.08 14.20
CA GLY A 154 0.95 4.69 14.90
C GLY A 154 2.32 4.08 14.59
N TYR A 155 2.42 3.12 13.67
CA TYR A 155 3.71 2.56 13.26
C TYR A 155 4.42 3.48 12.26
N HIS A 156 5.60 3.98 12.63
CA HIS A 156 6.41 4.91 11.82
C HIS A 156 7.85 4.43 11.61
N THR A 157 8.06 3.11 11.66
CA THR A 157 9.41 2.51 11.70
C THR A 157 10.06 2.37 10.32
N MET A 158 9.28 2.40 9.24
CA MET A 158 9.83 2.25 7.89
C MET A 158 10.73 3.41 7.49
N SER A 159 11.83 3.10 6.81
CA SER A 159 12.69 4.15 6.26
C SER A 159 11.97 4.98 5.17
N PRO A 160 12.21 6.30 5.09
CA PRO A 160 11.58 7.15 4.06
C PRO A 160 11.83 6.67 2.63
N ALA A 161 13.00 6.08 2.37
CA ALA A 161 13.34 5.53 1.07
C ALA A 161 12.51 4.27 0.73
N ALA A 162 12.26 3.39 1.69
CA ALA A 162 11.42 2.21 1.50
C ALA A 162 9.94 2.61 1.31
N GLU A 163 9.44 3.54 2.13
CA GLU A 163 8.08 4.09 2.01
C GLU A 163 7.87 4.72 0.62
N GLN A 164 8.81 5.54 0.15
CA GLN A 164 8.73 6.13 -1.19
C GLN A 164 8.72 5.06 -2.29
N ARG A 165 9.55 4.02 -2.21
CA ARG A 165 9.55 2.91 -3.19
C ARG A 165 8.21 2.19 -3.22
N LEU A 166 7.59 1.95 -2.06
CA LEU A 166 6.29 1.31 -1.96
C LEU A 166 5.18 2.16 -2.64
N HIS A 167 5.18 3.47 -2.39
CA HIS A 167 4.26 4.40 -3.07
C HIS A 167 4.47 4.40 -4.59
N GLN A 168 5.71 4.46 -5.06
CA GLN A 168 6.02 4.44 -6.48
C GLN A 168 5.61 3.13 -7.16
N SER A 169 5.88 1.98 -6.52
CA SER A 169 5.53 0.67 -7.04
C SER A 169 4.03 0.50 -7.21
N TYR A 170 3.25 0.83 -6.18
CA TYR A 170 1.79 0.70 -6.25
C TYR A 170 1.17 1.72 -7.22
N ALA A 171 1.67 2.96 -7.24
CA ALA A 171 1.22 3.97 -8.20
C ALA A 171 1.50 3.55 -9.66
N ALA A 172 2.60 2.83 -9.92
CA ALA A 172 2.88 2.31 -11.25
C ALA A 172 1.83 1.28 -11.71
N GLN A 173 1.39 0.37 -10.83
CA GLN A 173 0.32 -0.59 -11.14
C GLN A 173 -1.01 0.11 -11.44
N LEU A 174 -1.37 1.11 -10.63
CA LEU A 174 -2.57 1.91 -10.84
C LEU A 174 -2.51 2.69 -12.15
N THR A 175 -1.34 3.25 -12.49
CA THR A 175 -1.11 3.96 -13.75
C THR A 175 -1.26 3.03 -14.95
N ALA A 176 -0.71 1.81 -14.87
CA ALA A 176 -0.85 0.80 -15.91
C ALA A 176 -2.30 0.33 -16.11
N SER A 177 -3.12 0.41 -15.05
CA SER A 177 -4.55 0.10 -15.08
C SER A 177 -5.43 1.32 -15.43
N GLU A 178 -4.83 2.43 -15.86
CA GLU A 178 -5.50 3.71 -16.17
C GLU A 178 -6.27 4.34 -14.97
N LEU A 179 -5.95 3.92 -13.75
CA LEU A 179 -6.50 4.48 -12.50
C LEU A 179 -5.64 5.66 -12.02
N TRP A 180 -5.42 6.65 -12.88
CA TRP A 180 -4.46 7.74 -12.66
C TRP A 180 -4.76 8.60 -11.42
N HIS A 181 -6.03 8.86 -11.13
CA HIS A 181 -6.44 9.59 -9.94
C HIS A 181 -6.00 8.90 -8.64
N LEU A 182 -6.12 7.56 -8.58
CA LEU A 182 -5.62 6.77 -7.45
C LEU A 182 -4.09 6.72 -7.43
N ALA A 183 -3.44 6.62 -8.59
CA ALA A 183 -1.98 6.65 -8.66
C ALA A 183 -1.43 7.96 -8.09
N ILE A 184 -2.02 9.10 -8.46
CA ILE A 184 -1.64 10.42 -7.95
C ILE A 184 -1.93 10.54 -6.45
N PHE A 185 -3.08 10.03 -5.98
CA PHE A 185 -3.40 9.95 -4.56
C PHE A 185 -2.37 9.14 -3.78
N VAL A 186 -1.93 8.00 -4.30
CA VAL A 186 -0.87 7.20 -3.67
C VAL A 186 0.44 8.01 -3.61
N LEU A 187 0.83 8.66 -4.70
CA LEU A 187 2.06 9.45 -4.76
C LEU A 187 2.01 10.71 -3.87
N SER A 188 0.83 11.25 -3.56
CA SER A 188 0.71 12.41 -2.67
C SER A 188 1.17 12.11 -1.24
N HIS A 189 1.27 10.83 -0.87
CA HIS A 189 1.77 10.39 0.44
C HIS A 189 3.31 10.38 0.53
N ILE A 190 4.04 10.59 -0.57
CA ILE A 190 5.50 10.73 -0.53
C ILE A 190 5.87 11.95 0.32
N SER A 191 6.64 11.73 1.38
CA SER A 191 7.01 12.77 2.34
C SER A 191 7.86 13.89 1.71
N HIS A 192 8.84 13.55 0.88
CA HIS A 192 9.75 14.54 0.27
C HIS A 192 9.08 15.29 -0.88
N ASP A 193 8.98 16.63 -0.77
CA ASP A 193 8.22 17.47 -1.70
C ASP A 193 8.71 17.39 -3.16
N GLN A 194 10.03 17.52 -3.39
CA GLN A 194 10.59 17.41 -4.74
C GLN A 194 10.29 16.05 -5.37
N CYS A 195 10.48 14.95 -4.63
CA CYS A 195 10.22 13.60 -5.13
C CYS A 195 8.73 13.38 -5.43
N ARG A 196 7.84 13.88 -4.56
CA ARG A 196 6.39 13.85 -4.74
C ARG A 196 6.00 14.59 -6.02
N SER A 197 6.50 15.81 -6.18
CA SER A 197 6.20 16.65 -7.35
C SER A 197 6.68 16.01 -8.65
N VAL A 198 7.90 15.48 -8.69
CA VAL A 198 8.44 14.77 -9.86
C VAL A 198 7.60 13.55 -10.20
N ALA A 199 7.29 12.70 -9.22
CA ALA A 199 6.54 11.47 -9.45
C ALA A 199 5.11 11.74 -9.95
N ILE A 200 4.40 12.72 -9.37
CA ILE A 200 3.04 13.07 -9.82
C ILE A 200 3.07 13.61 -11.24
N ARG A 201 4.02 14.51 -11.56
CA ARG A 201 4.17 15.06 -12.91
C ARG A 201 4.47 13.98 -13.94
N GLU A 202 5.28 12.98 -13.59
CA GLU A 202 5.56 11.86 -14.48
C GLU A 202 4.30 11.06 -14.84
N VAL A 203 3.39 10.83 -13.88
CA VAL A 203 2.09 10.18 -14.17
C VAL A 203 1.23 11.05 -15.09
N LEU A 204 1.17 12.37 -14.83
CA LEU A 204 0.43 13.33 -15.65
C LEU A 204 0.96 13.38 -17.10
N ASP A 205 2.28 13.34 -17.27
CA ASP A 205 2.92 13.34 -18.58
C ASP A 205 2.63 12.02 -19.33
N ARG A 206 2.69 10.86 -18.64
CA ARG A 206 2.37 9.55 -19.25
C ARG A 206 0.91 9.46 -19.68
N MET A 207 -0.03 9.97 -18.88
CA MET A 207 -1.45 9.93 -19.23
C MET A 207 -1.84 10.98 -20.29
N SER A 208 -1.00 11.99 -20.52
CA SER A 208 -1.35 13.17 -21.33
C SER A 208 -1.98 12.83 -22.69
N LEU A 209 -1.41 11.87 -23.41
CA LEU A 209 -1.83 11.50 -24.76
C LEU A 209 -3.17 10.73 -24.79
N THR A 210 -3.39 9.84 -23.82
CA THR A 210 -4.55 8.93 -23.80
C THR A 210 -5.72 9.48 -22.97
N ALA A 211 -5.46 10.36 -22.00
CA ALA A 211 -6.45 10.83 -21.04
C ALA A 211 -7.56 11.68 -21.67
N ARG A 212 -8.82 11.34 -21.36
CA ARG A 212 -10.03 12.16 -21.59
C ARG A 212 -10.21 13.23 -20.51
N SER A 213 -11.04 14.24 -20.79
CA SER A 213 -11.38 15.34 -19.84
C SER A 213 -11.79 14.84 -18.46
N GLN A 214 -12.68 13.84 -18.43
CA GLN A 214 -13.22 13.23 -17.20
C GLN A 214 -12.12 12.69 -16.25
N HIS A 215 -10.98 12.28 -16.77
CA HIS A 215 -9.88 11.79 -15.92
C HIS A 215 -9.21 12.93 -15.16
N TYR A 216 -9.05 14.09 -15.80
CA TYR A 216 -8.53 15.29 -15.15
C TYR A 216 -9.51 15.82 -14.10
N ASP A 217 -10.81 15.74 -14.37
CA ASP A 217 -11.85 16.14 -13.41
C ASP A 217 -11.83 15.26 -12.15
N LYS A 218 -11.66 13.94 -12.32
CA LYS A 218 -11.48 13.00 -11.19
C LYS A 218 -10.23 13.30 -10.37
N ILE A 219 -9.12 13.65 -11.03
CA ILE A 219 -7.88 14.02 -10.34
C ILE A 219 -8.11 15.29 -9.49
N LEU A 220 -8.69 16.34 -10.08
CA LEU A 220 -8.96 17.60 -9.39
C LEU A 220 -9.99 17.45 -8.25
N ALA A 221 -10.90 16.47 -8.34
CA ALA A 221 -11.89 16.21 -7.30
C ALA A 221 -11.32 15.49 -6.07
N ILE A 222 -10.28 14.66 -6.26
CA ILE A 222 -9.73 13.78 -5.21
C ILE A 222 -8.39 14.30 -4.69
N CYS A 223 -7.59 14.92 -5.54
CA CYS A 223 -6.21 15.29 -5.26
C CYS A 223 -6.03 16.81 -5.33
N GLU A 224 -5.34 17.39 -4.35
CA GLU A 224 -4.94 18.80 -4.34
C GLU A 224 -3.72 19.05 -5.25
N VAL A 225 -3.92 18.92 -6.57
CA VAL A 225 -2.85 19.11 -7.58
C VAL A 225 -2.95 20.50 -8.20
N PRO A 226 -1.83 21.22 -8.41
CA PRO A 226 -1.84 22.51 -9.10
C PRO A 226 -2.46 22.43 -10.50
N HIS A 227 -3.35 23.37 -10.82
CA HIS A 227 -4.02 23.45 -12.12
C HIS A 227 -3.04 23.61 -13.28
N GLU A 228 -1.87 24.18 -13.02
CA GLU A 228 -0.77 24.35 -13.97
C GLU A 228 -0.25 22.99 -14.47
N TRP A 229 -0.20 21.97 -13.59
CA TRP A 229 0.30 20.65 -13.96
C TRP A 229 -0.67 19.91 -14.88
N ILE A 230 -1.97 20.06 -14.62
CA ILE A 230 -3.02 19.54 -15.51
C ILE A 230 -2.97 20.26 -16.86
N SER A 231 -2.74 21.57 -16.85
CA SER A 231 -2.59 22.37 -18.07
C SER A 231 -1.35 21.94 -18.88
N ALA A 232 -0.25 21.58 -18.22
CA ALA A 232 0.94 21.04 -18.88
C ALA A 232 0.67 19.70 -19.59
N ALA A 233 -0.09 18.79 -18.96
CA ALA A 233 -0.50 17.55 -19.61
C ALA A 233 -1.42 17.79 -20.82
N LYS A 234 -2.39 18.72 -20.70
CA LYS A 234 -3.28 19.11 -21.81
C LYS A 234 -2.50 19.76 -22.96
N PHE A 235 -1.45 20.52 -22.65
CA PHE A 235 -0.55 21.10 -23.64
C PHE A 235 0.12 20.01 -24.50
N ILE A 236 0.68 18.96 -23.88
CA ILE A 236 1.32 17.85 -24.60
C ILE A 236 0.33 17.19 -25.57
N LYS A 237 -0.89 16.93 -25.11
CA LYS A 237 -1.95 16.34 -25.95
C LYS A 237 -2.33 17.23 -27.13
N ALA A 238 -2.58 18.52 -26.88
CA ALA A 238 -2.99 19.46 -27.93
C ALA A 238 -1.91 19.60 -29.01
N LYS A 239 -0.64 19.65 -28.59
CA LYS A 239 0.51 19.67 -29.50
C LYS A 239 0.58 18.40 -30.36
N ALA A 240 0.40 17.22 -29.75
CA ALA A 240 0.39 15.95 -30.46
C ALA A 240 -0.78 15.81 -31.47
N GLN A 241 -1.91 16.46 -31.20
CA GLN A 241 -3.07 16.49 -32.10
C GLN A 241 -2.97 17.55 -33.21
N GLY A 242 -1.92 18.38 -33.21
CA GLY A 242 -1.77 19.50 -34.16
C GLY A 242 -2.71 20.68 -33.88
N ASN A 243 -3.40 20.71 -32.73
CA ASN A 243 -4.23 21.85 -32.36
C ASN A 243 -3.37 22.92 -31.69
N LEU A 244 -2.72 23.76 -32.52
CA LEU A 244 -1.74 24.74 -32.09
C LEU A 244 -2.35 25.87 -31.24
N GLU A 245 -3.59 26.30 -31.54
CA GLU A 245 -4.33 27.27 -30.72
C GLU A 245 -4.53 26.77 -29.29
N ALA A 246 -5.06 25.55 -29.15
CA ALA A 246 -5.27 24.94 -27.84
C ALA A 246 -3.93 24.67 -27.12
N ALA A 247 -2.89 24.26 -27.86
CA ALA A 247 -1.56 24.07 -27.31
C ALA A 247 -1.00 25.40 -26.73
N CYS A 248 -1.07 26.50 -27.47
CA CYS A 248 -0.62 27.81 -26.98
C CYS A 248 -1.41 28.24 -25.72
N SER A 249 -2.73 28.09 -25.74
CA SER A 249 -3.61 28.40 -24.60
C SER A 249 -3.26 27.59 -23.35
N HIS A 250 -3.02 26.28 -23.50
CA HIS A 250 -2.63 25.40 -22.40
C HIS A 250 -1.19 25.66 -21.92
N ALA A 251 -0.26 26.01 -22.81
CA ALA A 251 1.10 26.39 -22.43
C ALA A 251 1.12 27.64 -21.54
N LEU A 252 0.28 28.64 -21.83
CA LEU A 252 0.09 29.81 -20.97
C LEU A 252 -0.46 29.42 -19.59
N SER A 253 -1.52 28.59 -19.57
CA SER A 253 -2.11 28.11 -18.32
C SER A 253 -1.16 27.23 -17.50
N ALA A 254 -0.21 26.56 -18.15
CA ALA A 254 0.83 25.75 -17.50
C ALA A 254 2.01 26.59 -16.97
N GLY A 255 2.04 27.90 -17.23
CA GLY A 255 3.17 28.78 -16.92
C GLY A 255 4.40 28.54 -17.80
N ASN A 256 4.29 27.78 -18.89
CA ASN A 256 5.36 27.61 -19.87
C ASN A 256 5.32 28.73 -20.91
N TYR A 257 5.63 29.94 -20.44
CA TYR A 257 5.58 31.15 -21.26
C TYR A 257 6.49 31.12 -22.49
N PRO A 258 7.72 30.57 -22.44
CA PRO A 258 8.58 30.48 -23.63
C PRO A 258 7.95 29.62 -24.74
N ALA A 259 7.41 28.45 -24.40
CA ALA A 259 6.77 27.59 -25.39
C ALA A 259 5.48 28.21 -25.95
N ALA A 260 4.70 28.88 -25.10
CA ALA A 260 3.51 29.60 -25.54
C ALA A 260 3.85 30.72 -26.53
N LEU A 261 4.86 31.53 -26.20
CA LEU A 261 5.32 32.63 -27.05
C LEU A 261 5.79 32.15 -28.42
N GLN A 262 6.63 31.11 -28.42
CA GLN A 262 7.16 30.55 -29.66
C GLN A 262 6.03 30.01 -30.55
N LEU A 263 5.10 29.22 -29.98
CA LEU A 263 3.95 28.71 -30.72
C LEU A 263 3.05 29.82 -31.24
N PHE A 264 2.88 30.89 -30.48
CA PHE A 264 2.07 32.02 -30.90
C PHE A 264 2.69 32.75 -32.10
N ALA A 265 3.96 33.13 -31.99
CA ALA A 265 4.65 33.95 -32.98
C ALA A 265 4.91 33.17 -34.29
N ASP A 266 5.31 31.91 -34.18
CA ASP A 266 5.76 31.14 -35.35
C ASP A 266 4.59 30.51 -36.11
N GLU A 267 3.51 30.12 -35.42
CA GLU A 267 2.47 29.25 -35.99
C GLU A 267 1.07 29.83 -35.84
N VAL A 268 0.63 30.17 -34.62
CA VAL A 268 -0.78 30.52 -34.36
C VAL A 268 -1.15 31.87 -34.98
N ALA A 269 -0.32 32.91 -34.77
CA ALA A 269 -0.61 34.24 -35.29
C ALA A 269 -0.53 34.32 -36.82
N PRO A 270 0.52 33.80 -37.49
CA PRO A 270 0.58 33.80 -38.95
C PRO A 270 -0.59 33.06 -39.59
N ASN A 271 -0.97 31.88 -39.07
CA ASN A 271 -2.08 31.11 -39.61
C ASN A 271 -3.43 31.83 -39.43
N ALA A 272 -3.69 32.42 -38.26
CA ALA A 272 -4.92 33.16 -38.02
C ALA A 272 -5.04 34.41 -38.90
N ILE A 273 -3.94 35.13 -39.13
CA ILE A 273 -3.89 36.29 -40.04
C ILE A 273 -4.14 35.84 -41.48
N ALA A 274 -3.50 34.76 -41.93
CA ALA A 274 -3.68 34.23 -43.27
C ALA A 274 -5.13 33.77 -43.54
N MET A 275 -5.80 33.21 -42.53
CA MET A 275 -7.19 32.75 -42.61
C MET A 275 -8.21 33.88 -42.38
N GLY A 276 -7.77 35.07 -41.97
CA GLY A 276 -8.64 36.21 -41.63
C GLY A 276 -9.40 36.07 -40.30
N ASP A 277 -9.03 35.08 -39.47
CA ASP A 277 -9.74 34.72 -38.23
C ASP A 277 -9.24 35.54 -37.00
N LEU A 278 -9.08 36.85 -37.16
CA LEU A 278 -8.51 37.75 -36.12
C LEU A 278 -9.32 37.74 -34.81
N HIS A 279 -10.63 37.49 -34.87
CA HIS A 279 -11.49 37.36 -33.70
C HIS A 279 -11.09 36.21 -32.77
N ARG A 280 -10.51 35.13 -33.33
CA ARG A 280 -10.04 33.97 -32.55
C ARG A 280 -8.67 34.23 -31.91
N LEU A 281 -7.88 35.11 -32.51
CA LEU A 281 -6.56 35.51 -32.01
C LEU A 281 -6.64 36.42 -30.79
N ARG A 282 -7.59 37.38 -30.79
CA ARG A 282 -7.68 38.45 -29.78
C ARG A 282 -7.69 37.94 -28.31
N PRO A 283 -8.51 36.95 -27.91
CA PRO A 283 -8.52 36.48 -26.53
C PRO A 283 -7.19 35.85 -26.10
N LEU A 284 -6.47 35.23 -27.04
CA LEU A 284 -5.17 34.62 -26.77
C LEU A 284 -4.08 35.67 -26.66
N ALA A 285 -4.09 36.68 -27.53
CA ALA A 285 -3.17 37.82 -27.49
C ALA A 285 -3.31 38.61 -26.17
N GLU A 286 -4.54 38.92 -25.74
CA GLU A 286 -4.81 39.58 -24.45
C GLU A 286 -4.28 38.78 -23.25
N ARG A 287 -4.40 37.45 -23.29
CA ARG A 287 -3.87 36.57 -22.23
C ARG A 287 -2.34 36.56 -22.22
N MET A 288 -1.70 36.66 -23.38
CA MET A 288 -0.25 36.78 -23.48
C MET A 288 0.25 38.14 -23.00
N GLU A 289 -0.45 39.21 -23.35
CA GLU A 289 -0.15 40.57 -22.87
C GLU A 289 -0.26 40.66 -21.34
N LYS A 290 -1.30 40.06 -20.74
CA LYS A 290 -1.41 39.97 -19.27
C LYS A 290 -0.29 39.15 -18.62
N ALA A 291 0.35 38.26 -19.37
CA ALA A 291 1.49 37.47 -18.94
C ALA A 291 2.84 38.07 -19.37
N ALA A 292 2.84 39.24 -20.00
CA ALA A 292 4.00 39.90 -20.60
C ALA A 292 5.14 40.10 -19.61
N ASP A 293 4.85 40.49 -18.37
CA ASP A 293 5.87 40.70 -17.32
C ASP A 293 6.64 39.42 -16.95
N ARG A 294 6.09 38.25 -17.26
CA ARG A 294 6.70 36.93 -17.02
C ARG A 294 7.37 36.36 -18.27
N ILE A 295 7.22 37.04 -19.42
CA ILE A 295 7.82 36.71 -20.70
C ILE A 295 9.05 37.60 -20.90
N THR A 296 10.22 37.01 -21.15
CA THR A 296 11.46 37.79 -21.34
C THR A 296 11.32 38.77 -22.52
N VAL A 297 11.75 40.00 -22.28
CA VAL A 297 11.39 41.31 -22.90
C VAL A 297 11.51 41.43 -24.44
N GLY A 298 12.01 40.44 -25.17
CA GLY A 298 12.32 40.57 -26.61
C GLY A 298 11.13 40.55 -27.58
N VAL A 299 9.99 39.99 -27.19
CA VAL A 299 8.84 39.74 -28.12
C VAL A 299 7.58 40.54 -27.74
N LEU A 300 7.62 41.29 -26.62
CA LEU A 300 6.56 42.22 -26.22
C LEU A 300 6.21 43.23 -27.32
N VAL A 301 7.22 43.67 -28.09
CA VAL A 301 7.04 44.66 -29.15
C VAL A 301 6.12 44.13 -30.25
N MET A 302 6.23 42.85 -30.60
CA MET A 302 5.43 42.26 -31.69
C MET A 302 3.99 41.97 -31.25
N ILE A 303 3.77 41.59 -30.00
CA ILE A 303 2.43 41.39 -29.41
C ILE A 303 1.73 42.74 -29.21
N ASN A 304 2.42 43.75 -28.68
CA ASN A 304 1.85 45.10 -28.55
C ASN A 304 1.53 45.71 -29.92
N PHE A 305 2.35 45.45 -30.95
CA PHE A 305 2.07 45.90 -32.31
C PHE A 305 0.80 45.23 -32.87
N MET A 306 0.64 43.92 -32.68
CA MET A 306 -0.57 43.20 -33.13
C MET A 306 -1.84 43.53 -32.31
N ALA A 307 -1.70 43.95 -31.05
CA ALA A 307 -2.83 44.33 -30.20
C ALA A 307 -3.28 45.78 -30.40
N GLN A 308 -2.38 46.68 -30.82
CA GLN A 308 -2.65 48.12 -30.96
C GLN A 308 -2.98 48.56 -32.39
N ASP A 309 -2.57 47.81 -33.42
CA ASP A 309 -2.90 48.18 -34.80
C ASP A 309 -4.35 47.79 -35.15
N GLU A 310 -5.28 48.72 -34.93
CA GLU A 310 -6.63 48.68 -35.52
C GLU A 310 -6.60 48.75 -37.06
N SER A 311 -5.43 48.97 -37.68
CA SER A 311 -5.26 49.13 -39.13
C SER A 311 -5.15 47.83 -39.92
N PHE A 312 -5.18 46.67 -39.24
CA PHE A 312 -5.37 45.34 -39.85
C PHE A 312 -6.77 44.74 -39.59
N LEU A 313 -7.69 45.48 -38.95
CA LEU A 313 -9.14 45.17 -38.86
C LEU A 313 -9.89 45.69 -40.10
#